data_AF-A0A4P8EDZ6-F1
#
_entry.id   AF-A0A4P8EDZ6-F1
#
_cell.length_a   1.000
_cell.length_b   1.000
_cell.length_c   1.000
_cell.angle_alpha   90.00
_cell.angle_beta   90.00
_cell.angle_gamma   90.00
#
_symmetry.space_group_name_H-M   'P 1'
#
loop_
_entity.id
_entity.type
_entity.pdbx_description
1 polymer ?
#
loop_
_entity_poly.entity_id
_entity_poly.type
_entity_poly.pdbx_seq_one_letter_code
_entity_poly.pdbx_strand_id
1 'polypeptide(L)'
;MVILLDDALTQIDLLASERGLARHYRIGALARGVDDPNVVHRIEAFSGIGLRPYSPAHLRAKSLPGGDREVTWVRRTRIDGDSWESFEVPLGETQEQYLVRIVVSGAIVREQVVTQPSWTYSNAQFAADAAAGGTLMVAQISDRFGPGPFASMSLAA
;
A
#
# COMPACT_ATOMS: atom_id res chain seq x y z
N MET A 1 29.29 21.11 3.88
CA MET A 1 29.76 19.71 3.73
C MET A 1 28.83 19.04 2.74
N VAL A 2 29.37 18.40 1.71
CA VAL A 2 28.59 17.63 0.72
C VAL A 2 29.11 16.20 0.76
N ILE A 3 28.20 15.23 0.66
CA ILE A 3 28.53 13.81 0.55
C ILE A 3 28.21 13.41 -0.89
N LEU A 4 29.22 12.92 -1.62
CA LEU A 4 29.01 12.30 -2.92
C LEU A 4 28.64 10.83 -2.69
N LEU A 5 27.50 10.41 -3.23
CA LEU A 5 27.13 9.00 -3.28
C LEU A 5 27.59 8.44 -4.61
N ASP A 6 28.27 7.30 -4.57
CA ASP A 6 28.72 6.52 -5.72
C ASP A 6 28.17 5.08 -5.63
N ASP A 7 28.69 4.20 -6.47
CA ASP A 7 28.30 2.80 -6.56
C ASP A 7 28.75 1.94 -5.37
N ALA A 8 29.61 2.46 -4.50
CA ALA A 8 29.97 1.76 -3.26
C ALA A 8 28.78 1.71 -2.28
N LEU A 9 27.78 2.58 -2.42
CA LEU A 9 26.54 2.51 -1.65
C LEU A 9 25.62 1.43 -2.22
N THR A 10 25.60 0.28 -1.57
CA THR A 10 24.69 -0.83 -1.91
C THR A 10 23.55 -0.95 -0.92
N GLN A 11 22.40 -1.44 -1.40
CA GLN A 11 21.29 -1.79 -0.53
C GLN A 11 21.60 -3.09 0.21
N ILE A 12 21.32 -3.14 1.51
CA ILE A 12 21.43 -4.37 2.30
C ILE A 12 20.35 -5.35 1.83
N ASP A 13 20.76 -6.57 1.52
CA ASP A 13 19.84 -7.65 1.20
C ASP A 13 18.95 -8.00 2.41
N LEU A 14 17.66 -8.15 2.15
CA LEU A 14 16.66 -8.56 3.14
C LEU A 14 15.83 -9.68 2.56
N LEU A 15 15.98 -10.89 3.12
CA LEU A 15 15.17 -12.03 2.69
C LEU A 15 13.72 -11.83 3.10
N ALA A 16 12.79 -12.38 2.32
CA ALA A 16 11.36 -12.28 2.63
C ALA A 16 11.00 -12.84 4.02
N SER A 17 11.73 -13.86 4.48
CA SER A 17 11.60 -14.51 5.80
C SER A 17 12.14 -13.67 6.96
N GLU A 18 12.90 -12.60 6.68
CA GLU A 18 13.51 -11.75 7.70
C GLU A 18 12.68 -10.50 8.02
N ARG A 19 11.58 -10.28 7.28
CA ARG A 19 10.73 -9.11 7.49
C ARG A 19 10.07 -9.14 8.86
N GLY A 20 10.07 -7.98 9.51
CA GLY A 20 9.54 -7.81 10.87
C GLY A 20 10.38 -8.45 11.97
N LEU A 21 11.47 -9.15 11.64
CA LEU A 21 12.39 -9.69 12.64
C LEU A 21 13.42 -8.64 13.03
N ALA A 22 13.60 -8.43 14.34
CA ALA A 22 14.64 -7.56 14.84
C ALA A 22 16.03 -8.13 14.54
N ARG A 23 16.87 -7.34 13.86
CA ARG A 23 18.25 -7.68 13.52
C ARG A 23 19.21 -6.66 14.12
N HIS A 24 20.40 -7.13 14.48
CA HIS A 24 21.46 -6.30 15.04
C HIS A 24 22.37 -5.79 13.92
N TYR A 25 22.37 -4.49 13.70
CA TYR A 25 23.25 -3.82 12.74
C TYR A 25 24.36 -3.11 13.49
N ARG A 26 25.61 -3.40 13.13
CA ARG A 26 26.79 -2.71 13.65
C ARG A 26 27.44 -1.94 12.51
N ILE A 27 27.41 -0.62 12.62
CA ILE A 27 27.80 0.31 11.55
C ILE A 27 29.09 1.00 11.98
N GLY A 28 30.19 0.73 11.27
CA GLY A 28 31.50 1.27 11.59
C GLY A 28 32.55 0.84 10.57
N ALA A 29 33.79 1.30 10.76
CA ALA A 29 34.89 0.92 9.90
C ALA A 29 35.30 -0.54 10.16
N LEU A 30 35.11 -1.42 9.17
CA LEU A 30 35.40 -2.85 9.28
C LEU A 30 36.82 -3.14 9.82
N ALA A 31 37.81 -2.34 9.39
CA ALA A 31 39.21 -2.48 9.79
C ALA A 31 39.45 -2.26 11.30
N ARG A 32 38.54 -1.60 12.02
CA ARG A 32 38.66 -1.32 13.46
C ARG A 32 37.91 -2.34 14.33
N GLY A 33 37.20 -3.27 13.71
CA GLY A 33 36.41 -4.29 14.41
C GLY A 33 35.10 -3.76 14.97
N VAL A 34 34.28 -4.68 15.47
CA VAL A 34 32.92 -4.39 15.95
C VAL A 34 32.85 -3.79 17.35
N ASP A 35 33.96 -3.85 18.10
CA ASP A 35 34.08 -3.32 19.46
C ASP A 35 34.67 -1.90 19.50
N ASP A 36 34.98 -1.30 18.34
CA ASP A 36 35.45 0.09 18.28
C ASP A 36 34.39 1.04 18.85
N PRO A 37 34.76 2.02 19.70
CA PRO A 37 33.81 2.90 20.36
C PRO A 37 33.00 3.81 19.40
N ASN A 38 33.41 3.92 18.14
CA ASN A 38 32.66 4.63 17.09
C ASN A 38 31.69 3.72 16.34
N VAL A 39 31.61 2.43 16.67
CA VAL A 39 30.62 1.53 16.09
C VAL A 39 29.24 1.90 16.61
N VAL A 40 28.33 2.18 15.69
CA VAL A 40 26.93 2.44 16.00
C VAL A 40 26.18 1.11 15.97
N HIS A 41 25.62 0.72 17.11
CA HIS A 41 24.70 -0.43 17.18
C HIS A 41 23.25 0.03 17.01
N ARG A 42 22.52 -0.63 16.11
CA ARG A 42 21.09 -0.47 15.89
C ARG A 42 20.40 -1.82 15.95
N ILE A 43 19.19 -1.84 16.46
CA ILE A 43 18.30 -3.00 16.44
C ILE A 43 17.09 -2.57 15.63
N GLU A 44 16.98 -3.08 14.41
CA GLU A 44 15.95 -2.66 13.47
C GLU A 44 15.17 -3.87 12.96
N ALA A 45 13.88 -3.65 12.71
CA ALA A 45 12.99 -4.62 12.09
C ALA A 45 12.35 -3.97 10.86
N PHE A 46 12.73 -4.44 9.67
CA PHE A 46 12.24 -3.86 8.41
C PHE A 46 10.98 -4.56 7.93
N SER A 47 9.97 -3.79 7.53
CA SER A 47 8.70 -4.29 6.99
C SER A 47 8.74 -4.62 5.50
N GLY A 48 9.84 -4.30 4.81
CA GLY A 48 9.97 -4.50 3.36
C GLY A 48 9.06 -3.56 2.56
N ILE A 49 9.07 -2.26 2.88
CA ILE A 49 8.20 -1.23 2.27
C ILE A 49 8.25 -1.21 0.74
N GLY A 50 9.37 -1.58 0.11
CA GLY A 50 9.47 -1.68 -1.35
C GLY A 50 8.52 -2.70 -2.00
N LEU A 51 7.98 -3.64 -1.22
CA LEU A 51 6.95 -4.59 -1.67
C LEU A 51 5.53 -4.03 -1.56
N ARG A 52 5.33 -2.89 -0.90
CA ARG A 52 4.01 -2.30 -0.68
C ARG A 52 3.43 -1.78 -2.00
N PRO A 53 2.18 -2.14 -2.37
CA PRO A 53 1.50 -1.54 -3.51
C PRO A 53 1.36 -0.03 -3.40
N TYR A 54 1.21 0.64 -4.54
CA TYR A 54 0.82 2.05 -4.55
C TYR A 54 -0.67 2.22 -4.21
N SER A 55 -1.02 3.41 -3.69
CA SER A 55 -2.42 3.80 -3.53
C SER A 55 -3.10 3.85 -4.90
N PRO A 56 -4.30 3.26 -5.08
CA PRO A 56 -5.07 3.42 -6.30
C PRO A 56 -5.25 4.90 -6.70
N ALA A 57 -5.30 5.17 -8.00
CA ALA A 57 -5.51 6.51 -8.52
C ALA A 57 -6.99 6.74 -8.88
N HIS A 58 -7.39 8.01 -9.00
CA HIS A 58 -8.70 8.42 -9.52
C HIS A 58 -9.90 7.72 -8.86
N LEU A 59 -9.87 7.54 -7.54
CA LEU A 59 -11.02 7.05 -6.79
C LEU A 59 -12.22 7.98 -7.01
N ARG A 60 -13.34 7.40 -7.47
CA ARG A 60 -14.59 8.10 -7.77
C ARG A 60 -15.76 7.28 -7.25
N ALA A 61 -16.83 7.97 -6.87
CA ALA A 61 -18.12 7.39 -6.58
C ALA A 61 -19.20 8.16 -7.35
N LYS A 62 -20.07 7.44 -8.06
CA LYS A 62 -21.18 8.00 -8.84
C LYS A 62 -22.49 7.37 -8.39
N SER A 63 -23.48 8.19 -8.09
CA SER A 63 -24.84 7.71 -7.82
C SER A 63 -25.50 7.17 -9.09
N LEU A 64 -26.14 6.01 -8.98
CA LEU A 64 -26.90 5.35 -10.03
C LEU A 64 -28.41 5.53 -9.80
N PRO A 65 -29.24 5.34 -10.85
CA PRO A 65 -30.68 5.16 -10.67
C PRO A 65 -30.96 4.03 -9.67
N GLY A 66 -31.84 4.26 -8.69
CA GLY A 66 -32.11 3.31 -7.60
C GLY A 66 -31.35 3.57 -6.30
N GLY A 67 -30.41 4.53 -6.30
CA GLY A 67 -29.70 4.99 -5.09
C GLY A 67 -28.38 4.25 -4.80
N ASP A 68 -28.06 3.23 -5.61
CA ASP A 68 -26.75 2.57 -5.56
C ASP A 68 -25.64 3.55 -5.94
N ARG A 69 -24.42 3.29 -5.45
CA ARG A 69 -23.24 4.06 -5.81
C ARG A 69 -22.24 3.16 -6.50
N GLU A 70 -21.89 3.50 -7.73
CA GLU A 70 -20.80 2.89 -8.46
C GLU A 70 -19.48 3.52 -8.02
N VAL A 71 -18.62 2.73 -7.39
CA VAL A 71 -17.29 3.15 -6.98
C VAL A 71 -16.27 2.58 -7.96
N THR A 72 -15.37 3.42 -8.47
CA THR A 72 -14.31 3.02 -9.41
C THR A 72 -12.98 3.67 -9.06
N TRP A 73 -11.89 3.03 -9.47
CA TRP A 73 -10.51 3.53 -9.32
C TRP A 73 -9.62 2.97 -10.43
N VAL A 74 -8.38 3.44 -10.50
CA VAL A 74 -7.36 2.98 -11.46
C VAL A 74 -6.24 2.27 -10.70
N ARG A 75 -5.94 1.03 -11.12
CA ARG A 75 -4.82 0.22 -10.63
C ARG A 75 -3.50 0.93 -10.90
N ARG A 76 -2.52 0.78 -10.01
CA ARG A 76 -1.16 1.27 -10.26
C ARG A 76 -0.17 0.12 -10.15
N THR A 77 0.60 -0.10 -11.21
CA THR A 77 1.72 -1.03 -11.17
C THR A 77 2.98 -0.38 -10.61
N ARG A 78 3.82 -1.18 -9.97
CA ARG A 78 5.14 -0.78 -9.43
C ARG A 78 6.27 -1.68 -9.92
N ILE A 79 5.95 -2.76 -10.62
CA ILE A 79 6.91 -3.75 -11.14
C ILE A 79 6.76 -3.73 -12.65
N ASP A 80 7.85 -3.44 -13.35
CA ASP A 80 7.96 -3.46 -14.81
C ASP A 80 6.91 -2.58 -15.53
N GLY A 81 6.51 -1.48 -14.89
CA GLY A 81 5.50 -0.54 -15.42
C GLY A 81 6.00 0.43 -16.49
N ASP A 82 7.31 0.47 -16.75
CA ASP A 82 7.96 1.49 -17.59
C ASP A 82 8.11 1.04 -19.05
N SER A 83 7.66 -0.17 -19.38
CA SER A 83 7.74 -0.69 -20.75
C SER A 83 6.69 -0.05 -21.65
N TRP A 84 7.14 0.46 -22.80
CA TRP A 84 6.28 1.00 -23.86
C TRP A 84 5.86 -0.07 -24.88
N GLU A 85 6.43 -1.27 -24.79
CA GLU A 85 6.16 -2.37 -25.72
C GLU A 85 4.96 -3.23 -25.28
N SER A 86 4.59 -3.16 -24.00
CA SER A 86 3.46 -3.93 -23.46
C SER A 86 2.13 -3.32 -23.86
N PHE A 87 1.15 -4.17 -24.19
CA PHE A 87 -0.23 -3.73 -24.46
C PHE A 87 -0.96 -3.23 -23.20
N GLU A 88 -0.68 -3.87 -22.06
CA GLU A 88 -1.26 -3.54 -20.75
C GLU A 88 -0.14 -3.53 -19.70
N VAL A 89 -0.27 -2.67 -18.68
CA VAL A 89 0.75 -2.59 -17.64
C VAL A 89 0.74 -3.87 -16.79
N PRO A 90 1.91 -4.47 -16.46
CA PRO A 90 1.96 -5.71 -15.70
C PRO A 90 1.21 -5.64 -14.37
N LEU A 91 0.67 -6.78 -13.92
CA LEU A 91 -0.02 -6.85 -12.63
C LEU A 91 0.95 -6.64 -11.45
N GLY A 92 2.11 -7.27 -11.50
CA GLY A 92 3.12 -7.23 -10.43
C GLY A 92 2.78 -8.07 -9.18
N GLU A 93 1.61 -8.70 -9.17
CA GLU A 93 1.08 -9.56 -8.09
C GLU A 93 0.46 -10.84 -8.71
N THR A 94 0.17 -11.86 -7.90
CA THR A 94 -0.41 -13.12 -8.41
C THR A 94 -1.86 -12.95 -8.83
N GLN A 95 -2.59 -12.05 -8.17
CA GLN A 95 -3.99 -11.75 -8.44
C GLN A 95 -4.32 -10.28 -8.19
N GLU A 96 -5.31 -9.76 -8.93
CA GLU A 96 -5.79 -8.40 -8.75
C GLU A 96 -6.81 -8.35 -7.61
N GLN A 97 -6.49 -7.61 -6.55
CA GLN A 97 -7.35 -7.47 -5.37
C GLN A 97 -7.26 -6.09 -4.74
N TYR A 98 -8.39 -5.66 -4.17
CA TYR A 98 -8.52 -4.39 -3.46
C TYR A 98 -9.28 -4.56 -2.16
N LEU A 99 -8.83 -3.86 -1.12
CA LEU A 99 -9.53 -3.72 0.15
C LEU A 99 -10.33 -2.43 0.15
N VAL A 100 -11.66 -2.55 0.16
CA VAL A 100 -12.59 -1.43 0.29
C VAL A 100 -13.01 -1.31 1.75
N ARG A 101 -13.01 -0.08 2.28
CA ARG A 101 -13.50 0.24 3.62
C ARG A 101 -14.45 1.41 3.60
N ILE A 102 -15.44 1.35 4.47
CA ILE A 102 -16.27 2.49 4.86
C ILE A 102 -15.94 2.80 6.33
N VAL A 103 -15.57 4.05 6.59
CA VAL A 103 -15.25 4.55 7.91
C VAL A 103 -16.23 5.65 8.29
N VAL A 104 -16.89 5.50 9.44
CA VAL A 104 -17.81 6.50 10.00
C VAL A 104 -17.40 6.79 11.42
N SER A 105 -17.24 8.07 11.75
CA SER A 105 -16.80 8.53 13.08
C SER A 105 -15.53 7.82 13.60
N GLY A 106 -14.60 7.51 12.69
CA GLY A 106 -13.34 6.83 13.01
C GLY A 106 -13.43 5.30 13.13
N ALA A 107 -14.62 4.71 13.04
CA ALA A 107 -14.81 3.26 13.09
C ALA A 107 -15.01 2.67 11.68
N ILE A 108 -14.38 1.53 11.41
CA ILE A 108 -14.63 0.76 10.19
C ILE A 108 -16.01 0.09 10.34
N VAL A 109 -16.98 0.51 9.53
CA VAL A 109 -18.35 -0.05 9.52
C VAL A 109 -18.55 -1.07 8.41
N ARG A 110 -17.72 -1.01 7.37
CA ARG A 110 -17.65 -2.03 6.31
C ARG A 110 -16.22 -2.24 5.87
N GLU A 111 -15.89 -3.50 5.64
CA GLU A 111 -14.65 -3.93 5.00
C GLU A 111 -14.96 -5.06 4.02
N GLN A 112 -14.47 -4.95 2.79
CA GLN A 112 -14.71 -5.95 1.75
C GLN A 112 -13.51 -6.05 0.81
N VAL A 113 -13.13 -7.28 0.44
CA VAL A 113 -12.18 -7.54 -0.64
C VAL A 113 -12.93 -7.70 -1.96
N VAL A 114 -12.45 -7.02 -3.00
CA VAL A 114 -12.96 -7.12 -4.37
C VAL A 114 -11.83 -7.43 -5.34
N THR A 115 -12.16 -8.05 -6.47
CA THR A 115 -11.20 -8.54 -7.49
C THR A 115 -11.23 -7.74 -8.79
N GLN A 116 -11.95 -6.60 -8.79
CA GLN A 116 -12.08 -5.70 -9.92
C GLN A 116 -11.82 -4.27 -9.42
N PRO A 117 -11.38 -3.34 -10.29
CA PRO A 117 -11.16 -1.94 -9.93
C PRO A 117 -12.47 -1.14 -9.81
N SER A 118 -13.52 -1.82 -9.36
CA SER A 118 -14.86 -1.30 -9.16
C SER A 118 -15.56 -2.04 -8.03
N TRP A 119 -16.49 -1.35 -7.38
CA TRP A 119 -17.37 -1.93 -6.37
C TRP A 119 -18.70 -1.18 -6.37
N THR A 120 -19.80 -1.93 -6.34
CA THR A 120 -21.13 -1.34 -6.18
C THR A 120 -21.48 -1.29 -4.70
N TYR A 121 -21.59 -0.08 -4.18
CA TYR A 121 -22.08 0.18 -2.84
C TYR A 121 -23.59 0.35 -2.90
N SER A 122 -24.33 -0.70 -2.54
CA SER A 122 -25.78 -0.68 -2.73
C SER A 122 -26.46 0.35 -1.83
N ASN A 123 -27.62 0.85 -2.23
CA ASN A 123 -28.37 1.83 -1.46
C ASN A 123 -28.69 1.31 -0.05
N ALA A 124 -29.01 0.02 0.07
CA ALA A 124 -29.28 -0.61 1.36
C ALA A 124 -28.03 -0.65 2.27
N GLN A 125 -26.85 -0.94 1.70
CA GLN A 125 -25.59 -0.90 2.43
C GLN A 125 -25.25 0.54 2.84
N PHE A 126 -25.37 1.50 1.92
CA PHE A 126 -25.14 2.91 2.23
C PHE A 126 -26.05 3.42 3.35
N ALA A 127 -27.34 3.09 3.29
CA ALA A 127 -28.32 3.49 4.30
C ALA A 127 -28.00 2.90 5.69
N ALA A 128 -27.46 1.66 5.74
CA ALA A 128 -27.09 1.01 7.00
C ALA A 128 -25.78 1.56 7.59
N ASP A 129 -24.81 1.89 6.73
CA ASP A 129 -23.45 2.17 7.17
C ASP A 129 -23.15 3.66 7.30
N ALA A 130 -23.56 4.48 6.32
CA ALA A 130 -23.04 5.82 6.10
C ALA A 130 -24.11 6.84 5.64
N ALA A 131 -25.37 6.65 6.02
CA ALA A 131 -26.47 7.56 5.69
C ALA A 131 -26.24 9.01 6.17
N ALA A 132 -25.49 9.18 7.26
CA ALA A 132 -25.09 10.49 7.80
C ALA A 132 -23.75 11.00 7.20
N GLY A 133 -23.25 10.34 6.15
CA GLY A 133 -21.92 10.56 5.60
C GLY A 133 -20.86 9.62 6.18
N GLY A 134 -19.69 9.61 5.56
CA GLY A 134 -18.58 8.75 5.94
C GLY A 134 -17.36 8.96 5.06
N THR A 135 -16.36 8.10 5.20
CA THR A 135 -15.17 8.07 4.33
C THR A 135 -15.10 6.71 3.65
N LEU A 136 -15.11 6.73 2.33
CA LEU A 136 -14.80 5.57 1.50
C LEU A 136 -13.28 5.51 1.31
N MET A 137 -12.70 4.32 1.49
CA MET A 137 -11.28 4.08 1.33
C MET A 137 -11.03 2.83 0.49
N VAL A 138 -10.03 2.87 -0.40
CA VAL A 138 -9.64 1.72 -1.23
C VAL A 138 -8.12 1.56 -1.25
N ALA A 139 -7.63 0.35 -1.04
CA ALA A 139 -6.20 0.01 -1.16
C ALA A 139 -6.00 -1.21 -2.06
N GLN A 140 -4.96 -1.19 -2.91
CA GLN A 140 -4.51 -2.37 -3.65
C GLN A 140 -3.82 -3.36 -2.70
N ILE A 141 -4.05 -4.65 -2.88
CA ILE A 141 -3.47 -5.72 -2.04
C ILE A 141 -2.29 -6.36 -2.77
N SER A 142 -1.21 -6.63 -2.03
CA SER A 142 -0.14 -7.54 -2.46
C SER A 142 -0.21 -8.81 -1.64
N ASP A 143 -0.03 -9.98 -2.27
CA ASP A 143 0.10 -11.25 -1.55
C ASP A 143 1.34 -11.28 -0.64
N ARG A 144 2.36 -10.47 -0.97
CA ARG A 144 3.62 -10.40 -0.23
C ARG A 144 3.59 -9.39 0.91
N PHE A 145 2.87 -8.27 0.76
CA PHE A 145 2.89 -7.16 1.73
C PHE A 145 1.54 -6.95 2.46
N GLY A 146 0.43 -7.35 1.87
CA GLY A 146 -0.91 -6.95 2.27
C GLY A 146 -1.32 -5.62 1.63
N PRO A 147 -2.29 -4.90 2.22
CA PRO A 147 -2.81 -3.65 1.67
C PRO A 147 -1.76 -2.53 1.55
N GLY A 148 -1.78 -1.84 0.42
CA GLY A 148 -1.06 -0.60 0.18
C GLY A 148 -1.59 0.59 1.00
N PRO A 149 -1.16 1.81 0.70
CA PRO A 149 -1.82 3.02 1.20
C PRO A 149 -3.23 3.11 0.62
N PHE A 150 -4.17 3.66 1.39
CA PHE A 150 -5.54 3.85 0.95
C PHE A 150 -5.68 5.16 0.17
N ALA A 151 -6.31 5.09 -1.00
CA ALA A 151 -7.01 6.23 -1.57
C ALA A 151 -8.29 6.45 -0.75
N SER A 152 -8.67 7.70 -0.52
CA SER A 152 -9.88 7.99 0.25
C SER A 152 -10.67 9.15 -0.33
N MET A 153 -11.99 9.12 -0.13
CA MET A 153 -12.87 10.23 -0.44
C MET A 153 -14.02 10.28 0.56
N SER A 154 -14.54 11.48 0.81
CA SER A 154 -15.73 11.67 1.63
C SER A 154 -16.97 11.23 0.87
N LEU A 155 -17.87 10.56 1.59
CA LEU A 155 -19.23 10.26 1.15
C LEU A 155 -20.14 11.36 1.71
N ALA A 156 -20.82 12.07 0.81
CA ALA A 156 -21.87 12.98 1.23
C ALA A 156 -23.10 12.20 1.71
N ALA A 157 -23.80 12.79 2.68
CA ALA A 157 -25.15 12.36 3.06
C ALA A 157 -26.14 12.57 1.90
#